data_AF-A0A011P5I0-F1
#
_entry.id   AF-A0A011P5I0-F1
#
_cell.length_a   1.000
_cell.length_b   1.000
_cell.length_c   1.000
_cell.angle_alpha   90.00
_cell.angle_beta   90.00
_cell.angle_gamma   90.00
#
_symmetry.space_group_name_H-M   'P 1'
#
loop_
_entity.id
_entity.type
_entity.pdbx_description
1 polymer ?
#
loop_
_entity_poly.entity_id
_entity_poly.type
_entity_poly.pdbx_seq_one_letter_code
_entity_poly.pdbx_strand_id
1 'polypeptide(L)' 'MQQRFPERILQQAVKGMLPKGPLGYAMLKKMKCYAGATHPHAAQQPKAVEL' A
#
# COMPACT_ATOMS: atom_id res chain seq x y z
N MET A 1 -5.52 -16.87 -7.03
CA MET A 1 -5.80 -15.66 -6.21
C MET A 1 -4.84 -14.51 -6.54
N GLN A 2 -3.53 -14.76 -6.62
CA GLN A 2 -2.50 -13.74 -6.93
C GLN A 2 -2.71 -13.04 -8.28
N GLN A 3 -3.10 -13.79 -9.32
CA GLN A 3 -3.40 -13.22 -10.65
C GLN A 3 -4.63 -12.30 -10.67
N ARG A 4 -5.53 -12.40 -9.68
CA ARG A 4 -6.79 -11.64 -9.63
C ARG A 4 -6.66 -10.34 -8.86
N PHE A 5 -5.75 -10.27 -7.88
CA PHE A 5 -5.50 -9.10 -7.03
C PHE A 5 -4.01 -9.05 -6.64
N PRO A 6 -3.10 -8.69 -7.57
CA PRO A 6 -1.66 -8.70 -7.32
C PRO A 6 -1.24 -7.77 -6.16
N GLU A 7 -1.94 -6.64 -6.00
CA GLU A 7 -1.73 -5.65 -4.94
C GLU A 7 -1.90 -6.20 -3.51
N ARG A 8 -2.70 -7.25 -3.33
CA ARG A 8 -2.97 -7.81 -1.99
C ARG A 8 -1.75 -8.46 -1.36
N ILE A 9 -0.84 -9.00 -2.15
CA ILE A 9 0.37 -9.68 -1.64
C ILE A 9 1.21 -8.68 -0.84
N LEU A 10 1.46 -7.52 -1.44
CA LEU A 10 2.23 -6.44 -0.81
C LEU A 10 1.51 -5.89 0.43
N GLN A 11 0.19 -5.66 0.33
CA GLN A 11 -0.61 -5.19 1.46
C GLN A 11 -0.59 -6.15 2.65
N GLN A 12 -0.63 -7.47 2.42
CA GLN A 12 -0.57 -8.46 3.50
C GLN A 12 0.83 -8.53 4.13
N ALA A 13 1.89 -8.47 3.33
CA ALA A 13 3.26 -8.43 3.83
C ALA A 13 3.49 -7.24 4.76
N VAL A 14 3.10 -6.03 4.32
CA VAL A 14 3.22 -4.80 5.13
C VAL A 14 2.31 -4.84 6.36
N LYS A 15 1.08 -5.38 6.23
CA LYS A 15 0.19 -5.57 7.39
C LYS A 15 0.82 -6.45 8.47
N GLY A 16 1.58 -7.48 8.08
CA GLY A 16 2.30 -8.35 9.01
C GLY A 16 3.45 -7.64 9.75
N MET A 17 4.01 -6.58 9.17
CA MET A 17 5.10 -5.77 9.76
C MET A 17 4.59 -4.64 10.67
N LEU A 18 3.29 -4.33 10.64
CA LEU A 18 2.67 -3.27 11.44
C LEU A 18 2.17 -3.76 12.81
N PRO A 19 2.08 -2.88 13.82
CA PRO A 19 1.55 -3.24 15.14
C PRO A 19 0.09 -3.68 15.04
N LYS A 20 -0.28 -4.72 15.80
CA LYS A 20 -1.66 -5.20 15.84
C LYS A 20 -2.55 -4.21 16.61
N GLY A 21 -3.69 -3.84 16.03
CA GLY A 21 -4.68 -2.98 16.68
C GLY A 21 -5.17 -1.84 15.78
N PRO A 22 -6.04 -0.96 16.30
CA PRO A 22 -6.66 0.13 15.54
C PRO A 22 -5.64 1.06 14.87
N LEU A 23 -4.51 1.31 15.53
CA LEU A 23 -3.42 2.12 15.01
C LEU A 23 -2.78 1.49 13.76
N GLY A 24 -2.45 0.20 13.80
CA GLY A 24 -1.89 -0.50 12.64
C GLY A 24 -2.85 -0.52 11.46
N TYR A 25 -4.16 -0.69 11.71
CA TYR A 25 -5.17 -0.56 10.66
C TYR A 25 -5.23 0.86 10.08
N ALA A 26 -5.12 1.90 10.91
CA ALA A 26 -5.07 3.28 10.45
C ALA A 26 -3.81 3.56 9.61
N MET A 27 -2.65 3.02 10.00
CA MET A 27 -1.40 3.11 9.24
C MET A 27 -1.54 2.40 7.88
N LEU A 28 -2.07 1.18 7.87
CA LEU A 28 -2.26 0.42 6.64
C LEU A 28 -3.19 1.15 5.64
N LYS A 29 -4.23 1.84 6.14
CA LYS A 29 -5.15 2.62 5.28
C LYS A 29 -4.48 3.78 4.54
N LYS A 30 -3.37 4.32 5.07
CA LYS A 30 -2.59 5.39 4.43
C LYS A 30 -1.76 4.89 3.26
N MET A 31 -1.37 3.61 3.27
CA MET A 31 -0.62 3.00 2.17
C MET A 31 -1.54 2.71 0.98
N LYS A 32 -1.17 3.18 -0.22
CA LYS A 32 -1.88 2.94 -1.47
C LYS A 32 -0.98 2.15 -2.42
N CYS A 33 -1.37 0.91 -2.69
CA CYS A 33 -0.67 0.04 -3.64
C CYS A 33 -1.50 -0.05 -4.92
N TYR A 34 -0.82 0.04 -6.05
CA TYR A 34 -1.39 -0.09 -7.39
C TYR A 34 -0.62 -1.15 -8.15
N ALA A 35 -1.31 -1.95 -8.96
CA ALA A 35 -0.68 -3.00 -9.75
C ALA A 35 0.12 -2.47 -10.95
N GLY A 36 -0.15 -1.24 -11.39
CA GLY A 36 0.49 -0.59 -12.52
C GLY A 36 1.31 0.64 -12.11
N ALA A 37 1.93 1.29 -13.10
CA ALA A 37 2.79 2.46 -12.89
C ALA A 37 2.02 3.77 -12.59
N THR A 38 0.69 3.76 -12.68
CA THR A 38 -0.14 4.94 -12.51
C THR A 38 -0.92 4.92 -11.20
N HIS A 39 -1.09 6.10 -10.60
CA HIS A 39 -1.93 6.31 -9.43
C HIS A 39 -2.84 7.53 -9.64
N PRO A 40 -4.07 7.54 -9.10
CA PRO A 40 -5.02 8.65 -9.22
C PRO A 40 -4.68 9.86 -8.32
N HIS A 41 -3.53 9.87 -7.64
CA HIS A 41 -3.15 10.90 -6.67
C HIS A 41 -2.53 12.15 -7.29
N ALA A 42 -3.15 12.70 -8.34
CA ALA A 42 -2.61 13.87 -9.05
C ALA A 42 -2.49 15.13 -8.15
N ALA A 43 -3.34 15.27 -7.14
CA ALA A 43 -3.30 16.40 -6.20
C ALA A 43 -2.18 16.28 -5.15
N GLN A 44 -1.71 15.06 -4.89
CA GLN A 44 -0.53 14.85 -4.06
C GLN A 44 0.66 14.98 -5.00
N GLN A 45 1.72 15.67 -4.58
CA GLN A 45 2.97 15.73 -5.34
C GLN A 45 3.94 14.70 -4.74
N PRO A 46 3.78 13.39 -5.01
CA PRO A 46 4.65 12.38 -4.45
C PRO A 46 6.07 12.59 -4.96
N LYS A 47 7.02 12.59 -4.03
CA LYS A 47 8.44 12.58 -4.37
C LYS A 47 8.87 11.13 -4.55
N ALA A 48 9.51 10.83 -5.68
CA ALA A 48 10.14 9.53 -5.87
C ALA A 48 11.25 9.36 -4.83
N VAL A 49 11.27 8.19 -4.18
CA VAL A 49 12.29 7.80 -3.21
C VAL A 49 13.04 6.63 -3.82
N GLU A 50 14.36 6.73 -3.90
CA GLU A 50 15.24 5.60 -4.21
C GLU A 50 15.49 4.81 -2.91
N LEU A 51 15.35 3.49 -2.98
CA LEU A 51 15.46 2.56 -1.84
C LEU A 51 16.87 2.00 -1.70
#